data_AF-A0A089I6B2-F1
#
_entry.id   AF-A0A089I6B2-F1
#
_cell.length_a   1.000
_cell.length_b   1.000
_cell.length_c   1.000
_cell.angle_alpha   90.00
_cell.angle_beta   90.00
_cell.angle_gamma   90.00
#
_symmetry.space_group_name_H-M   'P 1'
#
loop_
_entity.id
_entity.type
_entity.pdbx_description
1 polymer ?
#
loop_
_entity_poly.entity_id
_entity_poly.type
_entity_poly.pdbx_seq_one_letter_code
_entity_poly.pdbx_strand_id
1 'polypeptide(L)' 'MTERARIRRAIAALRTQRAILREQLEEINENLRRVPNPSRARRELLAARVAIREALRLNAIAIRLLRSVL' A
#
# COMPACT_ATOMS: atom_id res chain seq x y z
N MET A 1 -7.51 -7.72 27.21
CA MET A 1 -6.53 -7.22 26.22
C MET A 1 -6.43 -5.70 26.38
N THR A 2 -5.25 -5.14 26.64
CA THR A 2 -5.09 -3.69 26.90
C THR A 2 -5.19 -2.87 25.61
N GLU A 3 -5.56 -1.59 25.73
CA GLU A 3 -5.59 -0.62 24.62
C GLU A 3 -4.27 -0.61 23.84
N ARG A 4 -3.14 -0.55 24.56
CA ARG A 4 -1.79 -0.63 23.98
C ARG A 4 -1.55 -1.90 23.16
N ALA A 5 -2.06 -3.05 23.59
CA ALA A 5 -1.94 -4.29 22.83
C ALA A 5 -2.77 -4.25 21.53
N ARG A 6 -3.95 -3.60 21.55
CA ARG A 6 -4.78 -3.38 20.35
C ARG A 6 -4.08 -2.47 19.35
N ILE A 7 -3.50 -1.36 19.80
CA ILE A 7 -2.73 -0.42 18.97
C ILE A 7 -1.52 -1.11 18.32
N ARG A 8 -0.75 -1.89 19.09
CA ARG A 8 0.38 -2.67 18.54
C ARG A 8 -0.07 -3.66 17.46
N ARG A 9 -1.20 -4.34 17.66
CA ARG A 9 -1.77 -5.27 16.67
C ARG A 9 -2.21 -4.54 15.39
N ALA A 10 -2.83 -3.36 15.53
CA ALA A 10 -3.19 -2.53 14.38
C ALA A 10 -1.94 -2.07 13.59
N ILE A 11 -0.88 -1.62 14.27
CA ILE A 11 0.39 -1.27 13.62
C ILE A 11 0.99 -2.47 12.88
N ALA A 12 0.94 -3.67 13.47
CA ALA A 12 1.41 -4.89 12.82
C ALA A 12 0.61 -5.21 11.54
N ALA A 13 -0.72 -5.14 11.59
CA ALA A 13 -1.58 -5.34 10.43
C ALA A 13 -1.27 -4.33 9.30
N LEU A 14 -1.11 -3.04 9.62
CA LEU A 14 -0.74 -2.01 8.63
C LEU A 14 0.64 -2.27 8.02
N ARG A 15 1.60 -2.80 8.79
CA ARG A 15 2.92 -3.19 8.26
C ARG A 15 2.81 -4.35 7.28
N THR A 16 2.01 -5.37 7.61
CA THR A 16 1.74 -6.49 6.70
C THR A 16 1.07 -6.00 5.42
N GLN A 17 0.05 -5.15 5.53
CA GLN A 17 -0.62 -4.56 4.36
C GLN A 17 0.36 -3.78 3.47
N ARG A 18 1.29 -3.02 4.07
CA ARG A 18 2.32 -2.31 3.30
C ARG A 18 3.27 -3.25 2.56
N ALA A 19 3.59 -4.43 3.09
CA ALA A 19 4.41 -5.42 2.40
C ALA A 19 3.69 -5.93 1.14
N ILE A 20 2.43 -6.34 1.30
CA ILE A 20 1.57 -6.80 0.19
C ILE A 20 1.43 -5.72 -0.89
N LEU A 21 1.14 -4.48 -0.49
CA LEU A 21 1.00 -3.36 -1.44
C LEU A 21 2.29 -3.04 -2.20
N ARG A 22 3.47 -3.27 -1.60
CA ARG A 22 4.76 -3.08 -2.29
C ARG A 22 5.01 -4.15 -3.33
N GLU A 23 4.74 -5.41 -3.00
CA GLU A 23 4.83 -6.53 -3.93
C GLU A 23 3.89 -6.32 -5.13
N GLN A 24 2.63 -5.95 -4.87
CA GLN A 24 1.68 -5.60 -5.95
C GLN A 24 2.15 -4.42 -6.80
N LEU A 25 2.80 -3.42 -6.18
CA LEU A 25 3.35 -2.28 -6.92
C LEU A 25 4.49 -2.70 -7.84
N GLU A 26 5.36 -3.61 -7.40
CA GLU A 26 6.44 -4.18 -8.20
C GLU A 26 5.87 -4.96 -9.39
N GLU A 27 4.86 -5.80 -9.17
CA GLU A 27 4.18 -6.54 -10.24
C GLU A 27 3.54 -5.59 -11.28
N ILE A 28 2.84 -4.55 -10.84
CA ILE A 28 2.27 -3.54 -11.74
C ILE A 28 3.35 -2.82 -12.54
N ASN A 29 4.49 -2.48 -11.91
CA ASN A 29 5.59 -1.84 -12.62
C ASN A 29 6.20 -2.77 -13.69
N GLU A 30 6.32 -4.07 -13.39
CA GLU A 30 6.79 -5.05 -14.35
C GLU A 30 5.81 -5.22 -15.51
N ASN A 31 4.50 -5.30 -15.24
CA ASN A 31 3.47 -5.34 -16.28
C ASN A 31 3.48 -4.07 -17.15
N LEU A 32 3.68 -2.89 -16.56
CA LEU A 32 3.81 -1.63 -17.30
C LEU A 32 5.02 -1.59 -18.25
N ARG A 33 6.06 -2.39 -18.03
CA ARG A 33 7.19 -2.49 -18.98
C ARG A 33 6.82 -3.31 -20.21
N ARG A 34 5.91 -4.28 -20.07
CA ARG A 34 5.55 -5.24 -21.11
C ARG A 34 4.33 -4.80 -21.93
N VAL A 35 3.46 -3.97 -21.36
CA VAL A 35 2.21 -3.55 -22.04
C VAL A 35 2.47 -2.38 -23.01
N PRO A 36 2.04 -2.48 -24.28
CA PRO A 36 2.20 -1.45 -25.29
C PRO A 36 1.60 -0.09 -24.89
N ASN A 37 2.23 0.98 -25.37
CA ASN A 37 1.74 2.35 -25.27
C ASN A 37 1.30 2.86 -26.65
N PRO A 38 0.04 3.33 -26.85
CA PRO A 38 -1.07 3.38 -25.89
C PRO A 38 -1.93 2.11 -25.91
N SER A 39 -2.47 1.73 -24.74
CA SER A 39 -3.49 0.68 -24.63
C SER A 39 -4.40 0.92 -23.41
N ARG A 40 -5.61 0.37 -23.45
CA ARG A 40 -6.55 0.41 -22.31
C ARG A 40 -5.92 -0.24 -21.07
N ALA A 41 -5.32 -1.42 -21.23
CA ALA A 41 -4.63 -2.14 -20.16
C ALA A 41 -3.54 -1.28 -19.49
N ARG A 42 -2.76 -0.51 -20.26
CA ARG A 42 -1.75 0.40 -19.71
C ARG A 42 -2.37 1.48 -18.82
N ARG A 43 -3.51 2.06 -19.22
CA ARG A 43 -4.21 3.09 -18.41
C ARG A 43 -4.71 2.50 -17.09
N GLU A 44 -5.27 1.30 -17.13
CA GLU A 44 -5.74 0.59 -15.92
C GLU A 44 -4.59 0.28 -14.96
N LEU A 45 -3.46 -0.21 -15.47
CA LEU A 45 -2.26 -0.43 -14.66
C LEU A 45 -1.68 0.86 -14.06
N LEU A 46 -1.68 1.97 -14.82
CA LEU A 46 -1.26 3.28 -14.30
C LEU A 46 -2.19 3.78 -13.18
N ALA A 47 -3.50 3.60 -13.33
CA ALA A 47 -4.48 3.95 -12.29
C ALA A 47 -4.28 3.10 -11.03
N ALA A 48 -4.10 1.78 -11.19
CA ALA A 48 -3.80 0.87 -10.08
C ALA A 48 -2.50 1.27 -9.35
N ARG A 49 -1.45 1.64 -10.11
CA ARG A 49 -0.19 2.13 -9.55
C ARG A 49 -0.38 3.36 -8.67
N VAL A 50 -1.20 4.32 -9.11
CA VAL A 50 -1.51 5.53 -8.34
C VAL A 50 -2.29 5.18 -7.07
N ALA A 51 -3.32 4.34 -7.17
CA ALA A 51 -4.11 3.92 -6.03
C ALA A 51 -3.27 3.21 -4.95
N ILE A 52 -2.37 2.30 -5.34
CA ILE A 52 -1.48 1.59 -4.41
C ILE A 52 -0.50 2.55 -3.72
N ARG A 53 0.06 3.52 -4.45
CA ARG A 53 0.94 4.54 -3.87
C ARG A 53 0.20 5.37 -2.81
N GLU A 54 -1.05 5.73 -3.08
CA GLU A 54 -1.87 6.44 -2.12
C GLU A 54 -2.22 5.59 -0.89
N ALA A 55 -2.55 4.31 -1.09
CA ALA A 55 -2.78 3.37 0.02
C ALA A 55 -1.53 3.20 0.90
N LEU A 56 -0.33 3.15 0.31
CA LEU A 56 0.94 3.13 1.04
C LEU A 56 1.18 4.42 1.84
N ARG A 57 0.83 5.58 1.27
CA ARG A 57 0.92 6.89 1.94
C ARG A 57 -0.02 6.95 3.16
N LEU A 58 -1.29 6.56 2.99
CA LEU A 58 -2.28 6.54 4.06
C LEU A 58 -1.89 5.55 5.18
N ASN A 59 -1.35 4.38 4.83
CA ASN A 59 -0.80 3.44 5.81
C ASN A 59 0.33 4.05 6.66
N ALA A 60 1.24 4.81 6.03
CA ALA A 60 2.33 5.47 6.75
C ALA A 60 1.80 6.54 7.73
N ILE A 61 0.76 7.28 7.34
CA ILE A 61 0.07 8.25 8.20
C ILE A 61 -0.61 7.53 9.37
N ALA A 62 -1.38 6.47 9.10
CA ALA A 62 -2.06 5.70 10.13
C ALA A 62 -1.09 5.12 11.17
N ILE A 63 0.04 4.55 10.73
CA ILE A 63 1.09 4.07 11.64
C ILE A 63 1.66 5.20 12.49
N ARG A 64 1.89 6.40 11.91
CA ARG A 64 2.38 7.56 12.64
C ARG A 64 1.41 8.00 13.73
N LEU A 65 0.12 8.10 13.39
CA LEU A 65 -0.95 8.46 14.33
C LEU A 65 -1.07 7.43 15.47
N LEU A 66 -1.10 6.13 15.14
CA LEU A 66 -1.17 5.07 16.15
C LEU A 66 0.04 5.05 17.08
N ARG A 67 1.23 5.39 16.59
CA ARG A 67 2.44 5.51 17.41
C ARG A 67 2.40 6.71 18.37
N SER A 68 1.70 7.78 18.01
CA SER A 68 1.59 8.97 18.87
C SER A 68 0.72 8.76 20.12
N VAL A 69 -0.14 7.73 20.10
CA VAL A 69 -1.08 7.40 21.17
C VAL A 69 -0.70 6.11 21.94
N LEU A 70 0.46 5.53 21.65
CA LEU A 70 0.97 4.30 22.29
C LEU A 70 1.77 4.62 23.56
#